data_AF-A0A2P4Q4T6-F1
#
_entry.id   AF-A0A2P4Q4T6-F1
#
_cell.length_a   1.000
_cell.length_b   1.000
_cell.length_c   1.000
_cell.angle_alpha   90.00
_cell.angle_beta   90.00
_cell.angle_gamma   90.00
#
_symmetry.space_group_name_H-M   'P 1'
#
loop_
_entity.id
_entity.type
_entity.pdbx_description
1 polymer ?
#
loop_
_entity_poly.entity_id
_entity_poly.type
_entity_poly.pdbx_seq_one_letter_code
_entity_poly.pdbx_strand_id
1 'polypeptide(L)'
;MTGILTPFFHVYYSKQLNQLPRSIKIDTWRRLTSRKHPLSIEQASSIHPEVEDLLNKAVGNYIKQKERQKMKPITSDCETSLRQENEELCISKQVLEKKIEELLDLQEQYKSREVAMTKSLEDSGEKVS
;
A
#
# COMPACT_ATOMS: atom_id res chain seq x y z
N MET A 1 0.60 4.76 -43.34
CA MET A 1 1.19 4.83 -41.98
C MET A 1 1.31 6.29 -41.60
N THR A 2 0.44 6.80 -40.73
CA THR A 2 0.57 8.15 -40.16
C THR A 2 0.76 8.02 -38.65
N GLY A 3 2.00 8.27 -38.24
CA GLY A 3 2.49 8.09 -36.88
C GLY A 3 2.19 9.27 -35.98
N ILE A 4 0.96 9.32 -35.46
CA ILE A 4 0.69 10.10 -34.25
C ILE A 4 0.27 9.10 -33.16
N LEU A 5 1.27 8.56 -32.47
CA LEU A 5 1.09 7.68 -31.30
C LEU A 5 0.65 8.45 -30.04
N THR A 6 0.51 9.77 -30.15
CA THR A 6 0.13 10.66 -29.04
C THR A 6 -1.31 11.12 -29.23
N PRO A 7 -2.24 10.65 -28.39
CA PRO A 7 -3.62 11.13 -28.40
C PRO A 7 -3.69 12.64 -28.16
N PHE A 8 -4.50 13.35 -28.95
CA PHE A 8 -4.72 14.78 -28.79
C PHE A 8 -6.16 15.06 -28.35
N PHE A 9 -6.50 14.68 -27.12
CA PHE A 9 -7.83 14.93 -26.56
C PHE A 9 -7.98 16.38 -26.13
N HIS A 10 -9.20 16.92 -26.29
CA HIS A 10 -9.56 18.23 -25.75
C HIS A 10 -9.37 18.28 -24.22
N VAL A 11 -8.93 19.44 -23.70
CA VAL A 11 -8.70 19.66 -22.25
C VAL A 11 -9.95 19.45 -21.40
N TYR A 12 -11.14 19.63 -21.99
CA TYR A 12 -12.43 19.33 -21.38
C TYR A 12 -12.49 17.92 -20.77
N TYR A 13 -11.84 16.94 -21.39
CA TYR A 13 -11.82 15.55 -20.93
C TYR A 13 -10.76 15.24 -19.88
N SER A 14 -10.06 16.24 -19.35
CA SER A 14 -9.00 16.08 -18.36
C SER A 14 -9.42 15.20 -17.17
N LYS A 15 -10.67 15.33 -16.69
CA LYS A 15 -11.22 14.51 -15.60
C LYS A 15 -11.20 13.01 -15.92
N GLN A 16 -11.67 12.60 -17.10
CA GLN A 16 -11.64 11.19 -17.53
C GLN A 16 -10.21 10.73 -17.81
N LEU A 17 -9.42 11.57 -18.48
CA LEU A 17 -8.06 11.24 -18.87
C LEU A 17 -7.16 11.03 -17.65
N ASN A 18 -7.31 11.82 -16.58
CA ASN A 18 -6.52 11.66 -15.36
C ASN A 18 -6.80 10.34 -14.63
N GLN A 19 -7.93 9.67 -14.92
CA GLN A 19 -8.26 8.36 -14.36
C GLN A 19 -7.68 7.19 -15.18
N LEU A 20 -7.23 7.44 -16.41
CA LEU A 20 -6.80 6.39 -17.34
C LEU A 20 -5.27 6.31 -17.47
N PRO A 21 -4.69 5.09 -17.51
CA PRO A 21 -3.30 4.90 -17.87
C PRO A 21 -3.05 5.25 -19.34
N ARG A 22 -1.79 5.59 -19.68
CA ARG A 22 -1.38 6.01 -21.02
C ARG A 22 -1.76 5.01 -22.11
N SER A 23 -1.64 3.71 -21.84
CA SER A 23 -2.00 2.64 -22.78
C SER A 23 -3.47 2.71 -23.19
N ILE A 24 -4.38 2.93 -22.23
CA ILE A 24 -5.82 3.03 -22.51
C ILE A 24 -6.13 4.32 -23.28
N LYS A 25 -5.47 5.44 -22.97
CA LYS A 25 -5.62 6.68 -23.76
C LYS A 25 -5.27 6.47 -25.23
N ILE A 26 -4.16 5.78 -25.50
CA ILE A 26 -3.71 5.46 -26.85
C ILE A 26 -4.68 4.53 -27.57
N ASP A 27 -5.18 3.49 -26.88
CA ASP A 27 -6.16 2.56 -27.46
C ASP A 27 -7.49 3.26 -27.76
N THR A 28 -8.00 4.07 -26.84
CA THR A 28 -9.20 4.89 -27.02
C THR A 28 -9.05 5.83 -28.23
N TRP A 29 -7.93 6.52 -28.36
CA TRP A 29 -7.67 7.38 -29.52
C TRP A 29 -7.67 6.60 -30.83
N ARG A 30 -6.97 5.47 -30.88
CA ARG A 30 -6.95 4.58 -32.04
C ARG A 30 -8.35 4.11 -32.42
N ARG A 31 -9.22 3.82 -31.44
CA ARG A 31 -10.61 3.44 -31.71
C ARG A 31 -11.41 4.57 -32.33
N LEU A 32 -11.18 5.81 -31.94
CA LEU A 32 -11.87 6.98 -32.51
C LEU A 32 -11.41 7.23 -33.96
N THR A 33 -10.11 7.09 -34.25
CA THR A 33 -9.54 7.48 -35.55
C THR A 33 -9.38 6.33 -36.54
N SER A 34 -9.64 5.08 -36.15
CA SER A 34 -9.34 3.90 -37.00
C SER A 34 -10.43 2.82 -37.03
N ARG A 35 -11.59 3.03 -36.41
CA ARG A 35 -12.74 2.10 -36.52
C ARG A 35 -13.44 2.20 -37.88
N LYS A 36 -14.48 1.39 -38.07
CA LYS A 36 -15.32 1.32 -39.29
C LYS A 36 -15.88 2.69 -39.70
N HIS A 37 -16.21 3.54 -38.73
CA HIS A 37 -16.60 4.93 -38.92
C HIS A 37 -15.70 5.81 -38.07
N PRO A 38 -14.49 6.14 -38.57
CA PRO A 38 -13.53 6.91 -37.79
C PRO A 38 -13.95 8.38 -37.77
N LEU A 39 -13.79 9.03 -36.62
CA LEU A 39 -13.84 10.48 -36.54
C LEU A 39 -12.61 11.07 -37.23
N SER A 40 -12.77 12.26 -37.81
CA SER A 40 -11.62 13.05 -38.23
C SER A 40 -10.77 13.42 -37.00
N ILE A 41 -9.50 13.76 -37.23
CA ILE A 41 -8.62 14.19 -36.13
C ILE A 41 -9.23 15.41 -35.42
N GLU A 42 -9.82 16.36 -36.16
CA GLU A 42 -10.46 17.55 -35.60
C GLU A 42 -11.69 17.20 -34.75
N GLN A 43 -12.51 16.25 -35.21
CA GLN A 43 -13.67 15.77 -34.45
C GLN A 43 -13.24 15.04 -33.18
N ALA A 44 -12.23 14.17 -33.27
CA ALA A 44 -11.68 13.45 -32.13
C ALA A 44 -10.97 14.36 -31.12
N SER A 45 -10.43 15.49 -31.59
CA SER A 45 -9.72 16.50 -30.80
C SER A 45 -10.63 17.56 -30.19
N SER A 46 -11.87 17.67 -30.65
CA SER A 46 -12.87 18.65 -30.18
C SER A 46 -13.84 18.03 -29.18
N ILE A 47 -14.76 18.83 -28.65
CA ILE A 47 -15.81 18.35 -27.76
C ILE A 47 -16.87 17.64 -28.62
N HIS A 48 -16.85 16.31 -28.59
CA HIS A 48 -17.70 15.47 -29.42
C HIS A 48 -18.36 14.36 -28.57
N PRO A 49 -19.67 14.12 -28.72
CA PRO A 49 -20.40 13.18 -27.86
C PRO A 49 -19.87 11.75 -27.93
N GLU A 50 -19.44 11.29 -29.11
CA GLU A 50 -18.86 9.95 -29.25
C GLU A 50 -17.49 9.80 -28.55
N VAL A 51 -16.70 10.88 -28.47
CA VAL A 51 -15.45 10.90 -27.72
C VAL A 51 -15.75 10.79 -26.23
N GLU A 52 -16.75 11.52 -25.76
CA GLU A 52 -17.19 11.50 -24.36
C GLU A 52 -17.71 10.12 -23.93
N ASP A 53 -18.62 9.52 -24.71
CA ASP A 53 -19.17 8.20 -24.42
C ASP A 53 -18.06 7.14 -24.34
N LEU A 54 -17.13 7.15 -25.30
CA LEU A 54 -16.06 6.18 -25.36
C LEU A 54 -15.05 6.35 -24.20
N LEU A 55 -14.76 7.59 -23.80
CA LEU A 55 -13.93 7.87 -22.62
C LEU A 55 -14.61 7.45 -21.32
N ASN A 56 -15.91 7.77 -21.14
CA ASN A 56 -16.66 7.37 -19.96
C ASN A 56 -16.73 5.83 -19.84
N LYS A 57 -16.95 5.14 -20.96
CA LYS A 57 -16.92 3.68 -21.03
C LYS A 57 -15.53 3.13 -20.69
N ALA A 58 -14.47 3.74 -21.21
CA ALA A 58 -13.09 3.33 -20.90
C ALA A 58 -12.76 3.48 -19.41
N VAL A 59 -13.16 4.60 -18.78
CA VAL A 59 -13.02 4.82 -17.33
C VAL A 59 -13.78 3.76 -16.54
N GLY A 60 -15.06 3.55 -16.87
CA GLY A 60 -15.87 2.54 -16.19
C GLY A 60 -15.29 1.12 -16.29
N ASN A 61 -14.79 0.74 -17.47
CA ASN A 61 -14.15 -0.56 -17.67
C ASN A 61 -12.83 -0.69 -16.89
N TYR A 62 -12.01 0.37 -16.88
CA TYR A 62 -10.75 0.38 -16.15
C TYR A 62 -10.96 0.23 -14.64
N ILE A 63 -11.92 0.96 -14.07
CA ILE A 63 -12.28 0.86 -12.65
C ILE A 63 -12.75 -0.56 -12.33
N LYS A 64 -13.70 -1.11 -13.12
CA LYS A 64 -14.19 -2.48 -12.93
C LYS A 64 -13.07 -3.52 -12.99
N GLN A 65 -12.13 -3.36 -13.93
CA GLN A 65 -10.99 -4.26 -14.05
C GLN A 65 -10.05 -4.14 -12.85
N LYS A 66 -9.78 -2.93 -12.36
CA LYS A 66 -8.95 -2.68 -11.19
C LYS A 66 -9.55 -3.33 -9.93
N GLU A 67 -10.86 -3.18 -9.72
CA GLU A 67 -11.55 -3.83 -8.59
C GLU A 67 -11.50 -5.36 -8.69
N ARG A 68 -11.72 -5.93 -9.89
CA ARG A 68 -11.55 -7.37 -10.11
C ARG A 68 -10.12 -7.87 -9.83
N GLN A 69 -9.11 -7.06 -10.14
CA GLN A 69 -7.72 -7.42 -9.84
C GLN A 69 -7.42 -7.39 -8.34
N LYS A 70 -8.00 -6.46 -7.58
CA LYS A 70 -7.87 -6.44 -6.12
C LYS A 70 -8.56 -7.62 -5.44
N MET A 71 -9.64 -8.13 -6.02
CA MET A 71 -10.37 -9.30 -5.50
C MET A 71 -9.76 -10.63 -5.95
N LYS A 72 -8.65 -10.62 -6.71
CA LYS A 72 -7.94 -11.88 -6.96
C LYS A 72 -7.46 -12.43 -5.62
N PRO A 73 -7.70 -13.72 -5.32
CA PRO A 73 -7.13 -14.34 -4.14
C PRO A 73 -5.63 -14.10 -4.15
N ILE A 74 -5.10 -13.73 -2.99
CA ILE A 74 -3.67 -13.79 -2.72
C ILE A 74 -3.23 -15.17 -3.26
N THR A 75 -2.30 -15.19 -4.22
CA THR A 75 -1.79 -16.45 -4.75
C THR A 75 -1.31 -17.31 -3.58
N SER A 76 -1.50 -18.62 -3.62
CA SER A 76 -1.17 -19.53 -2.50
C SER A 76 0.20 -19.24 -1.90
N ASP A 77 1.16 -18.84 -2.74
CA ASP A 77 2.55 -18.56 -2.37
C ASP A 77 2.71 -17.32 -1.48
N CYS A 78 1.84 -16.32 -1.62
CA CYS A 78 1.83 -15.13 -0.77
C CYS A 78 1.09 -15.41 0.53
N GLU A 79 0.04 -16.25 0.50
CA GLU A 79 -0.65 -16.70 1.71
C GLU A 79 0.27 -17.55 2.60
N THR A 80 1.03 -18.48 2.02
CA THR A 80 2.01 -19.29 2.76
C THR A 80 3.14 -18.42 3.33
N SER A 81 3.66 -17.48 2.55
CA SER A 81 4.72 -16.56 3.01
C SER A 81 4.24 -15.68 4.18
N LEU A 82 3.04 -15.10 4.09
CA LEU A 82 2.46 -14.31 5.17
C LEU A 82 2.19 -15.15 6.42
N ARG A 83 1.78 -16.42 6.24
CA ARG A 83 1.56 -17.34 7.36
C ARG A 83 2.87 -17.65 8.07
N GLN A 84 3.94 -17.90 7.32
CA GLN A 84 5.27 -18.16 7.88
C GLN A 84 5.82 -16.92 8.61
N GLU A 85 5.75 -15.74 8.01
CA GLU A 85 6.19 -14.49 8.65
C GLU A 85 5.43 -14.24 9.96
N ASN A 86 4.12 -14.50 9.99
CA ASN A 86 3.31 -14.39 11.21
C ASN A 86 3.73 -15.40 12.29
N GLU A 87 4.09 -16.63 11.92
CA GLU A 87 4.61 -17.63 12.85
C GLU A 87 5.96 -17.19 13.45
N GLU A 88 6.87 -16.69 12.62
CA GLU A 88 8.17 -16.17 13.05
C GLU A 88 8.03 -14.94 13.98
N LEU A 89 7.10 -14.04 13.68
CA LEU A 89 6.76 -12.91 14.54
C LEU A 89 6.17 -13.36 15.89
N CYS A 90 5.30 -14.39 15.89
CA CYS A 90 4.73 -14.94 17.11
C CYS A 90 5.81 -15.51 18.03
N ILE A 91 6.76 -16.27 17.47
CA ILE A 91 7.90 -16.82 18.22
C ILE A 91 8.78 -15.69 18.76
N SER A 92 9.12 -14.71 17.92
CA SER A 92 9.96 -13.57 18.32
C SER A 92 9.33 -12.76 19.45
N LYS A 93 8.00 -12.56 19.40
CA LYS A 93 7.23 -11.89 20.44
C LYS A 93 7.35 -12.63 21.77
N GLN A 94 7.11 -13.94 21.80
CA GLN A 94 7.20 -14.73 23.04
C GLN A 94 8.61 -14.69 23.65
N VAL A 95 9.65 -14.75 22.82
CA VAL A 95 11.05 -14.63 23.28
C VAL A 95 11.32 -13.26 23.91
N LEU A 96 10.81 -12.19 23.30
CA LEU A 96 10.95 -10.84 23.85
C LEU A 96 10.17 -10.67 25.16
N GLU A 97 8.95 -11.17 25.24
CA GLU A 97 8.14 -11.15 26.47
C GLU A 97 8.87 -11.86 27.62
N LYS A 98 9.43 -13.04 27.36
CA LYS A 98 10.22 -13.77 28.36
C LYS A 98 11.47 -13.00 28.81
N LYS A 99 12.19 -12.38 27.87
CA LYS A 99 13.37 -11.55 28.21
C LYS A 99 12.99 -10.34 29.05
N ILE A 100 11.84 -9.73 28.79
CA ILE A 100 11.35 -8.61 29.60
C ILE A 100 11.07 -9.08 31.03
N GLU A 101 10.41 -10.23 31.20
CA GLU A 101 10.14 -10.83 32.52
C GLU A 101 11.45 -11.13 33.28
N GLU A 102 12.43 -11.78 32.65
CA GLU A 102 13.74 -12.06 33.27
C GLU A 102 14.49 -10.79 33.71
N LEU A 103 14.38 -9.71 32.93
CA LEU A 103 15.00 -8.42 33.27
C LEU A 103 14.29 -7.72 34.44
N LEU A 104 12.97 -7.85 34.55
CA LEU A 104 12.21 -7.30 35.67
C LEU A 104 12.58 -8.01 36.98
N ASP A 105 12.67 -9.35 36.95
CA ASP A 105 13.08 -10.15 38.11
C ASP A 105 14.49 -9.78 38.59
N LEU A 106 15.43 -9.62 37.64
CA LEU A 106 16.78 -9.18 37.95
C LEU A 106 16.79 -7.79 38.60
N GLN A 107 15.99 -6.85 38.08
CA GLN A 107 15.90 -5.50 38.64
C GLN A 107 15.37 -5.51 40.08
N GLU A 108 14.37 -6.36 40.37
CA GLU A 108 13.82 -6.51 41.72
C GLU A 108 14.85 -7.11 42.69
N GLN A 109 15.63 -8.08 42.25
CA GLN A 109 16.72 -8.65 43.05
C GLN A 109 17.81 -7.61 43.36
N TYR A 110 18.22 -6.81 42.38
CA TYR A 110 19.21 -5.75 42.58
C TYR A 110 18.72 -4.70 43.60
N LYS A 111 17.48 -4.23 43.46
CA LYS A 111 16.86 -3.30 44.40
C LYS A 111 16.80 -3.88 45.82
N SER A 112 16.39 -5.14 45.94
CA SER A 112 16.31 -5.83 47.24
C SER A 112 17.67 -5.93 47.92
N ARG A 113 18.72 -6.25 47.15
CA ARG A 113 20.10 -6.32 47.66
C ARG A 113 20.65 -4.95 48.08
N GLU A 114 20.37 -3.91 47.31
CA GLU A 114 20.77 -2.54 47.64
C GLU A 114 20.13 -2.08 48.96
N VAL A 115 18.82 -2.31 49.12
CA VAL A 115 18.09 -1.99 50.37
C VAL A 115 18.63 -2.79 51.57
N ALA A 116 18.99 -4.05 51.39
CA ALA A 116 19.59 -4.85 52.46
C ALA A 116 20.96 -4.30 52.88
N MET A 117 21.77 -3.85 51.91
CA MET A 117 23.09 -3.30 52.15
C MET A 117 23.03 -1.96 52.89
N THR A 118 22.13 -1.06 52.50
CA THR A 118 21.95 0.24 53.15
C THR A 118 21.48 0.09 54.60
N LYS A 119 20.50 -0.79 54.86
CA LYS A 119 20.05 -1.10 56.23
C LYS A 119 21.18 -1.63 57.12
N SER A 120 22.01 -2.53 56.59
CA SER A 120 23.13 -3.08 57.36
C SER A 120 24.19 -2.02 57.74
N LEU A 121 24.37 -1.01 56.88
CA LEU A 121 25.31 0.09 57.12
C LEU A 121 24.79 1.02 58.21
N GLU A 122 23.50 1.37 58.17
CA GLU A 122 22.82 2.19 59.18
C GLU A 122 22.86 1.54 60.58
N ASP A 123 22.50 0.24 60.67
CA ASP A 123 22.58 -0.55 61.90
C ASP A 123 24.01 -0.62 62.49
N SER A 124 25.03 -0.58 61.64
CA SER A 124 26.44 -0.60 62.06
C SER A 124 26.97 0.77 62.50
N GLY A 125 26.41 1.86 61.97
CA GLY A 125 26.76 3.24 62.33
C GLY A 125 26.18 3.67 63.67
N GLU A 126 24.97 3.21 64.02
CA GLU A 126 24.33 3.48 65.32
C GLU A 126 25.05 2.82 66.51
N LYS A 127 25.86 1.78 66.28
CA LYS A 127 26.60 1.07 67.35
C LYS A 127 27.92 1.73 67.77
N VAL A 128 28.35 2.83 67.13
CA VAL A 128 29.66 3.47 67.36
C VAL A 128 29.54 4.87 67.99
N SER A 129 28.35 5.30 68.43
CA SER A 129 28.13 6.51 69.25
C SER A 129 27.77 6.17 70.68
#